data_AF-A0A917H0N4-F1
#
_entry.id   AF-A0A917H0N4-F1
#
_cell.length_a   1.000
_cell.length_b   1.000
_cell.length_c   1.000
_cell.angle_alpha   90.00
_cell.angle_beta   90.00
_cell.angle_gamma   90.00
#
_symmetry.space_group_name_H-M   'P 1'
#
loop_
_entity.id
_entity.type
_entity.pdbx_description
1 polymer ?
#
loop_
_entity_poly.entity_id
_entity_poly.type
_entity_poly.pdbx_seq_one_letter_code
_entity_poly.pdbx_strand_id
1 'polypeptide(L)' 'MSKRKELELKLKDYKHFIITLLLLSIYLYLGAVINTYVQPANDGEFLFNLSFGITLVIILFGLRFRRLKAKLEERV' A
#
# COMPACT_ATOMS: atom_id res chain seq x y z
N MET A 1 -21.57 -20.86 3.12
CA MET A 1 -20.48 -20.49 2.18
C MET A 1 -19.25 -21.32 2.54
N SER A 2 -18.53 -21.91 1.56
CA SER A 2 -17.29 -22.66 1.85
C SER A 2 -16.22 -21.71 2.40
N LYS A 3 -15.49 -22.10 3.46
CA LYS A 3 -14.35 -21.36 4.04
C LYS A 3 -13.35 -20.87 2.99
N ARG A 4 -13.28 -21.56 1.85
CA ARG A 4 -12.44 -21.20 0.70
C ARG A 4 -12.88 -19.92 0.01
N LYS A 5 -14.19 -19.76 -0.23
CA LYS A 5 -14.77 -18.55 -0.87
C LYS A 5 -14.59 -17.31 0.00
N GLU A 6 -14.68 -17.43 1.32
CA GLU A 6 -14.39 -16.32 2.25
C GLU A 6 -12.93 -15.88 2.21
N LEU A 7 -11.98 -16.81 2.11
CA LEU A 7 -10.56 -16.48 2.02
C LEU A 7 -10.19 -15.82 0.68
N GLU A 8 -10.79 -16.27 -0.43
CA GLU A 8 -10.62 -15.63 -1.74
C GLU A 8 -11.17 -14.19 -1.75
N LEU A 9 -12.32 -13.96 -1.12
CA LEU A 9 -12.90 -12.63 -0.98
C LEU A 9 -11.99 -11.71 -0.15
N LYS A 10 -11.48 -12.20 0.99
CA LYS A 10 -10.53 -11.45 1.83
C LYS A 10 -9.23 -11.11 1.09
N LEU A 11 -8.71 -12.03 0.27
CA LEU A 11 -7.54 -11.77 -0.59
C LEU A 11 -7.84 -10.70 -1.64
N LYS A 12 -9.02 -10.74 -2.26
CA LYS A 12 -9.45 -9.74 -3.24
C LYS A 12 -9.55 -8.35 -2.60
N ASP A 13 -10.08 -8.24 -1.39
CA ASP A 13 -10.17 -6.97 -0.67
C ASP A 13 -8.79 -6.43 -0.29
N TYR A 14 -7.90 -7.29 0.22
CA TYR A 14 -6.52 -6.90 0.50
C TYR A 14 -5.79 -6.39 -0.74
N LYS A 15 -6.02 -7.03 -1.91
CA LYS A 15 -5.44 -6.56 -3.17
C LYS A 15 -5.93 -5.15 -3.51
N HIS A 16 -7.24 -4.89 -3.42
CA HIS A 16 -7.78 -3.56 -3.69
C HIS A 16 -7.24 -2.52 -2.70
N PHE A 17 -7.13 -2.88 -1.42
CA PHE A 17 -6.55 -2.01 -0.40
C PHE A 17 -5.10 -1.64 -0.68
N ILE A 18 -4.27 -2.60 -1.12
CA ILE A 18 -2.87 -2.34 -1.50
C ILE A 18 -2.81 -1.42 -2.72
N ILE A 19 -3.70 -1.60 -3.71
CA ILE A 19 -3.77 -0.75 -4.90
C ILE A 19 -4.12 0.70 -4.53
N THR A 20 -5.11 0.91 -3.66
CA THR A 20 -5.44 2.27 -3.18
C THR A 20 -4.32 2.89 -2.37
N LEU A 21 -3.64 2.11 -1.53
CA LEU A 21 -2.47 2.60 -0.77
C LEU A 21 -1.32 3.00 -1.71
N LEU A 22 -1.09 2.22 -2.77
CA LEU A 22 -0.08 2.51 -3.79
C LEU A 22 -0.41 3.81 -4.54
N LEU A 23 -1.66 3.99 -4.95
CA LEU A 23 -2.13 5.23 -5.58
C LEU A 23 -1.95 6.44 -4.66
N LEU A 24 -2.30 6.31 -3.38
CA LEU A 24 -2.09 7.35 -2.38
C LEU A 24 -0.60 7.70 -2.24
N SER A 25 0.27 6.70 -2.20
CA SER A 25 1.73 6.90 -2.13
C SER A 25 2.26 7.68 -3.34
N ILE A 26 1.80 7.35 -4.54
CA ILE A 26 2.17 8.06 -5.78
C ILE A 26 1.68 9.51 -5.73
N TYR A 27 0.45 9.73 -5.23
CA TYR A 27 -0.12 11.07 -5.12
C TYR A 27 0.67 11.95 -4.15
N LEU A 28 1.08 11.40 -3.00
CA LEU A 28 1.91 12.09 -2.02
C LEU A 28 3.32 12.35 -2.53
N TYR A 29 3.90 11.41 -3.29
CA TYR A 29 5.19 11.62 -3.95
C TYR A 29 5.13 12.77 -4.96
N LEU A 30 4.10 12.80 -5.81
CA LEU A 30 3.88 13.92 -6.74
C LEU A 30 3.68 15.24 -6.01
N GLY A 31 2.90 15.23 -4.91
CA GLY A 31 2.74 16.40 -4.04
C GLY A 31 4.07 16.90 -3.47
N ALA A 32 4.93 15.99 -3.00
CA ALA A 32 6.27 16.34 -2.51
C ALA A 32 7.14 16.95 -3.62
N VAL A 33 7.12 16.38 -4.84
CA VAL A 33 7.86 16.93 -6.00
C VAL A 33 7.38 18.33 -6.35
N ILE A 34 6.06 18.55 -6.42
CA ILE A 34 5.49 19.87 -6.70
C ILE A 34 5.89 20.88 -5.62
N ASN A 35 5.77 20.51 -4.35
CA ASN A 35 6.04 21.40 -3.22
C ASN A 35 7.54 21.67 -2.99
N THR A 36 8.41 20.84 -3.56
CA THR A 36 9.87 21.02 -3.44
C THR A 36 10.46 21.75 -4.65
N TYR A 37 9.97 21.43 -5.86
CA TYR A 37 10.59 21.89 -7.11
C TYR A 37 9.77 22.91 -7.91
N VAL A 38 8.43 22.90 -7.80
CA VAL A 38 7.55 23.76 -8.61
C VAL A 38 7.10 24.99 -7.81
N GLN A 39 6.72 24.80 -6.56
CA GLN A 39 6.41 25.87 -5.60
C GLN A 39 7.13 25.54 -4.29
N PRO A 40 8.37 26.03 -4.09
CA PRO A 40 9.14 25.71 -2.90
C PRO A 40 8.41 26.27 -1.67
N ALA A 41 7.68 25.40 -0.98
CA ALA A 41 7.07 25.66 0.31
C ALA A 41 7.77 24.81 1.36
N ASN A 42 7.82 25.30 2.60
CA ASN A 42 8.59 24.67 3.68
C ASN A 42 8.07 23.28 4.10
N ASP A 43 6.96 22.82 3.51
CA ASP A 43 6.27 21.59 3.87
C ASP A 43 6.69 20.38 3.01
N GLY A 44 7.64 20.56 2.08
CA GLY A 44 8.14 19.50 1.19
C GLY A 44 8.74 18.30 1.94
N GLU A 45 9.49 18.55 3.01
CA GLU A 45 10.06 17.50 3.87
C GLU A 45 8.97 16.64 4.54
N PHE A 46 7.86 17.26 4.96
CA PHE A 46 6.76 16.55 5.61
C PHE A 46 6.10 15.57 4.63
N LEU A 47 5.83 16.01 3.40
CA LEU A 47 5.26 15.16 2.35
C LEU A 47 6.19 14.00 1.96
N PHE A 48 7.50 14.26 1.93
CA PHE A 48 8.50 13.23 1.64
C PHE A 48 8.55 12.16 2.73
N ASN A 49 8.57 12.57 4.01
CA ASN A 49 8.52 11.66 5.15
C ASN A 49 7.21 10.84 5.18
N LEU A 50 6.07 11.47 4.84
CA LEU A 50 4.78 10.78 4.76
C LEU A 50 4.77 9.71 3.65
N SER A 51 5.30 10.03 2.47
CA SER A 51 5.44 9.09 1.34
C SER A 51 6.34 7.91 1.69
N PHE A 52 7.45 8.18 2.38
CA PHE A 52 8.35 7.13 2.87
C PHE A 52 7.67 6.23 3.91
N GLY A 53 6.91 6.80 4.84
CA GLY A 53 6.12 6.04 5.82
C GLY A 53 5.07 5.14 5.16
N ILE A 54 4.34 5.64 4.16
CA ILE A 54 3.33 4.84 3.43
C ILE A 54 3.98 3.73 2.63
N THR A 55 5.15 3.97 2.03
CA THR A 55 5.91 2.95 1.32
C THR A 55 6.29 1.78 2.24
N LEU A 56 6.72 2.07 3.48
CA LEU A 56 7.00 1.04 4.49
C LEU A 56 5.74 0.24 4.86
N VAL A 57 4.59 0.90 5.01
CA VAL A 57 3.32 0.23 5.29
C VAL A 57 2.91 -0.69 4.13
N ILE A 58 3.08 -0.24 2.88
CA ILE A 58 2.81 -1.05 1.68
C ILE A 58 3.68 -2.31 1.66
N ILE A 59 4.98 -2.18 1.96
CA ILE A 59 5.91 -3.32 2.00
C ILE A 59 5.50 -4.32 3.09
N LEU A 60 5.18 -3.84 4.30
CA LEU A 60 4.72 -4.69 5.41
C LEU A 60 3.43 -5.44 5.07
N PHE A 61 2.45 -4.73 4.49
CA PHE A 61 1.19 -5.33 4.07
C PHE A 61 1.37 -6.31 2.90
N GLY A 62 2.24 -5.99 1.94
CA GLY A 62 2.59 -6.87 0.82
C GLY A 62 3.24 -8.17 1.28
N LEU A 63 4.17 -8.11 2.23
CA LEU A 63 4.76 -9.31 2.85
C LEU A 63 3.72 -10.14 3.60
N ARG A 64 2.83 -9.48 4.36
CA ARG A 64 1.74 -10.15 5.10
C ARG A 64 0.75 -10.82 4.14
N PHE A 65 0.45 -10.18 3.01
CA PHE A 65 -0.37 -10.71 1.93
C PHE A 65 0.25 -11.95 1.30
N ARG A 66 1.56 -11.92 0.98
CA ARG A 66 2.28 -13.08 0.46
C ARG A 66 2.27 -14.25 1.45
N ARG A 67 2.48 -14.00 2.75
CA ARG A 67 2.37 -15.05 3.79
C ARG A 67 0.96 -15.64 3.89
N LEU A 68 -0.08 -14.80 3.75
CA LEU A 68 -1.48 -15.26 3.76
C LEU A 68 -1.80 -16.12 2.53
N LYS A 69 -1.29 -15.73 1.36
CA LYS A 69 -1.45 -16.49 0.11
C LYS A 69 -0.73 -17.85 0.21
N ALA A 70 0.49 -17.88 0.74
CA ALA A 70 1.25 -19.12 0.93
C ALA A 70 0.54 -20.10 1.88
N LYS A 71 -0.01 -19.61 3.01
CA LYS A 71 -0.81 -20.43 3.95
C LYS A 71 -2.12 -20.98 3.36
N LEU A 72 -2.59 -20.38 2.27
CA LEU A 72 -3.79 -20.80 1.55
C LEU A 72 -3.46 -21.91 0.54
N GLU A 73 -2.32 -21.79 -0.14
CA GLU A 73 -1.79 -22.82 -1.05
C GLU A 73 -1.38 -24.09 -0.31
N GLU A 74 -0.80 -23.99 0.89
CA GLU A 74 -0.46 -25.15 1.75
C GLU A 74 -1.66 -25.92 2.31
N ARG A 75 -2.87 -25.36 2.26
CA ARG A 75 -4.11 -26.02 2.70
C ARG A 75 -4.92 -26.62 1.55
N VAL A 76 -4.36 -26.68 0.35
CA VAL A 76 -4.88 -27.38 -0.84
C VAL A 76 -4.21 -28.75 -0.93
#